data_AF-A0A7X9A664-F1
#
_entry.id   AF-A0A7X9A664-F1
#
_cell.length_a   1.000
_cell.length_b   1.000
_cell.length_c   1.000
_cell.angle_alpha   90.00
_cell.angle_beta   90.00
_cell.angle_gamma   90.00
#
_symmetry.space_group_name_H-M   'P 1'
#
loop_
_entity.id
_entity.type
_entity.pdbx_description
1 polymer ?
#
loop_
_entity_poly.entity_id
_entity_poly.type
_entity_poly.pdbx_seq_one_letter_code
_entity_poly.pdbx_strand_id
1 'polypeptide(L)'
;MTAKQWLENNGISEPTYYAWMKRFRQETYELATTTTDVPAVSEVSAITFAEIPVKAETTVEEHTPVNQEMHPVAVISTGTCSIAISNDISDLLISKILQEVCHA
;
A
#
# COMPACT_ATOMS: atom_id res chain seq x y z
N MET A 1 -18.39 14.24 -7.13
CA MET A 1 -18.02 14.32 -8.56
C MET A 1 -18.59 13.08 -9.24
N THR A 2 -19.52 13.24 -10.17
CA THR A 2 -20.09 12.12 -10.93
C THR A 2 -19.23 11.82 -12.17
N ALA A 3 -19.33 10.60 -12.72
CA ALA A 3 -18.63 10.24 -13.96
C ALA A 3 -18.96 11.21 -15.10
N LYS A 4 -20.24 11.63 -15.21
CA LYS A 4 -20.68 12.62 -16.19
C LYS A 4 -20.02 13.98 -16.02
N GLN A 5 -19.91 14.47 -14.78
CA GLN A 5 -19.22 15.73 -14.48
C GLN A 5 -17.72 15.66 -14.82
N TRP A 6 -17.09 14.52 -14.60
CA TRP A 6 -15.69 14.33 -14.97
C TRP A 6 -15.50 14.32 -16.49
N LEU A 7 -16.39 13.65 -17.23
CA LEU A 7 -16.35 13.65 -18.70
C LEU A 7 -16.49 15.07 -19.28
N GLU A 8 -17.46 15.84 -18.78
CA GLU A 8 -17.68 17.23 -19.19
C GLU A 8 -16.46 18.11 -18.88
N ASN A 9 -15.88 18.00 -17.68
CA ASN A 9 -14.71 18.78 -17.27
C ASN A 9 -13.45 18.47 -18.12
N ASN A 10 -13.36 17.26 -18.69
CA ASN A 10 -12.26 16.84 -19.54
C ASN A 10 -12.57 16.96 -21.04
N GLY A 11 -13.74 17.48 -21.41
CA GLY A 11 -14.17 17.59 -22.81
C GLY A 11 -14.35 16.25 -23.53
N ILE A 12 -14.61 15.17 -22.76
CA ILE A 12 -14.76 13.81 -23.30
C ILE A 12 -16.25 13.54 -23.51
N SER A 13 -16.60 13.08 -24.70
CA SER A 13 -17.97 12.62 -24.96
C SER A 13 -18.22 11.23 -24.36
N GLU A 14 -19.42 10.99 -23.86
CA GLU A 14 -19.82 9.69 -23.30
C GLU A 14 -19.61 8.50 -24.27
N PRO A 15 -19.93 8.60 -25.58
CA PRO A 15 -19.61 7.55 -26.54
C PRO A 15 -18.11 7.26 -26.66
N THR A 16 -17.26 8.29 -26.63
CA THR A 16 -15.79 8.14 -26.66
C THR A 16 -15.30 7.40 -25.42
N TYR A 17 -15.83 7.74 -24.25
CA TYR A 17 -15.50 7.06 -22.99
C TYR A 17 -15.80 5.57 -23.05
N TYR A 18 -17.00 5.19 -23.51
CA TYR A 18 -17.36 3.77 -23.64
C TYR A 18 -16.53 3.05 -24.70
N ALA A 19 -16.19 3.70 -25.81
CA ALA A 19 -15.31 3.14 -26.84
C ALA A 19 -13.90 2.86 -26.30
N TRP A 20 -13.33 3.79 -25.53
CA TRP A 20 -12.02 3.60 -24.88
C TRP A 20 -12.07 2.49 -23.84
N MET A 21 -13.11 2.45 -23.00
CA MET A 21 -13.26 1.39 -22.01
C MET A 21 -13.35 0.01 -22.68
N LYS A 22 -14.09 -0.10 -23.79
CA LYS A 22 -14.15 -1.34 -24.57
C LYS A 22 -12.77 -1.74 -25.09
N ARG A 23 -12.03 -0.78 -25.67
CA ARG A 23 -10.68 -1.01 -26.20
C ARG A 23 -9.70 -1.45 -25.11
N PHE A 24 -9.69 -0.77 -23.97
CA PHE A 24 -8.82 -1.11 -22.84
C PHE A 24 -9.07 -2.53 -22.32
N ARG A 25 -10.34 -2.94 -22.22
CA ARG A 25 -10.71 -4.31 -21.82
C ARG A 25 -10.23 -5.36 -22.84
N GLN A 26 -10.33 -5.06 -24.13
CA GLN A 26 -9.84 -5.94 -25.19
C GLN A 26 -8.32 -6.07 -25.15
N GLU A 27 -7.59 -4.95 -25.09
CA GLU A 27 -6.12 -4.95 -25.00
C GLU A 27 -5.63 -5.68 -23.74
N THR A 28 -6.30 -5.50 -22.60
CA THR A 28 -5.97 -6.23 -21.36
C THR A 28 -6.22 -7.73 -21.50
N TYR A 29 -7.30 -8.14 -22.15
CA TYR A 29 -7.61 -9.55 -22.39
C TYR A 29 -6.61 -10.18 -23.36
N GLU A 30 -6.28 -9.50 -24.45
CA GLU A 30 -5.25 -9.94 -25.40
C GLU A 30 -3.89 -10.07 -24.71
N LEU A 31 -3.52 -9.12 -23.86
CA LEU A 31 -2.29 -9.19 -23.06
C LEU A 31 -2.31 -10.37 -22.08
N ALA A 32 -3.42 -10.64 -21.39
CA ALA A 32 -3.55 -11.78 -20.48
C ALA A 32 -3.52 -13.13 -21.21
N THR A 33 -4.01 -13.19 -22.45
CA THR A 33 -3.96 -14.41 -23.28
C THR A 33 -2.60 -14.63 -23.96
N THR A 34 -1.87 -13.55 -24.25
CA THR A 34 -0.54 -13.59 -24.88
C THR A 34 0.57 -13.77 -23.84
N THR A 35 0.38 -13.22 -22.65
CA THR A 35 1.27 -13.38 -21.50
C THR A 35 0.89 -14.67 -20.78
N THR A 36 1.40 -15.81 -21.24
CA THR A 36 1.37 -17.11 -20.54
C THR A 36 2.25 -17.11 -19.27
N ASP A 37 2.29 -15.98 -18.57
CA ASP A 37 3.06 -15.73 -17.33
C ASP A 37 2.20 -14.96 -16.32
N VAL A 38 0.88 -15.16 -16.36
CA VAL A 38 0.15 -15.13 -15.09
C VAL A 38 0.68 -16.32 -14.30
N PRO A 39 1.19 -16.16 -13.06
CA PRO A 39 1.47 -17.31 -12.24
C PRO A 39 0.14 -18.01 -12.02
N ALA A 40 -0.15 -19.00 -12.87
CA ALA A 40 -1.11 -20.03 -12.60
C ALA A 40 -0.75 -20.50 -11.20
N VAL A 41 -1.73 -20.52 -10.29
CA VAL A 41 -1.57 -21.11 -8.97
C VAL A 41 -1.02 -22.51 -9.20
N SER A 42 0.30 -22.63 -9.12
CA SER A 42 0.99 -23.88 -9.32
C SER A 42 0.44 -24.78 -8.23
N GLU A 43 0.01 -25.96 -8.66
CA GLU A 43 -0.57 -27.02 -7.85
C GLU A 43 0.03 -27.00 -6.45
N VAL A 44 -0.83 -27.13 -5.44
CA VAL A 44 -0.49 -27.16 -4.01
C VAL A 44 0.62 -28.18 -3.78
N SER A 45 1.86 -27.75 -3.93
CA SER A 45 3.02 -28.45 -3.43
C SER A 45 2.88 -28.33 -1.91
N ALA A 46 2.80 -29.47 -1.24
CA ALA A 46 2.70 -29.52 0.20
C ALA A 46 3.88 -28.75 0.78
N ILE A 47 3.62 -27.52 1.23
CA ILE A 47 4.63 -26.65 1.82
C ILE A 47 5.05 -27.34 3.11
N THR A 48 6.16 -28.08 3.05
CA THR A 48 6.76 -28.70 4.23
C THR A 48 7.59 -27.62 4.90
N PHE A 49 7.02 -27.02 5.93
CA PHE A 49 7.74 -26.14 6.83
C PHE A 49 8.69 -26.98 7.68
N ALA A 50 10.00 -26.74 7.57
CA ALA A 50 10.97 -27.25 8.53
C ALA A 50 11.15 -26.20 9.63
N GLU A 51 10.84 -26.56 10.87
CA GLU A 51 11.06 -25.70 12.02
C GLU A 51 12.58 -25.58 12.27
N ILE A 52 13.11 -24.36 12.21
CA ILE A 52 14.51 -24.08 12.55
C ILE A 52 14.54 -23.81 14.05
N PRO A 53 15.24 -24.62 14.86
CA PRO A 53 15.36 -24.35 16.29
C PRO A 53 16.12 -23.02 16.47
N VAL A 54 15.40 -22.01 16.94
CA VAL A 54 15.99 -20.73 17.34
C VAL A 54 16.79 -21.00 18.61
N LYS A 55 18.11 -20.84 18.54
CA LYS A 55 18.94 -20.82 19.75
C LYS A 55 18.50 -19.62 20.56
N ALA A 56 17.86 -19.87 21.69
CA ALA A 56 17.62 -18.85 22.70
C ALA A 56 19.00 -18.39 23.20
N GLU A 57 19.48 -17.26 22.68
CA GLU A 57 20.64 -16.59 23.24
C GLU A 57 20.23 -16.02 24.60
N THR A 58 20.40 -16.85 25.61
CA THR A 58 20.55 -16.35 26.98
C THR A 58 21.93 -15.72 27.03
N THR A 59 22.04 -14.38 27.09
CA THR A 59 23.09 -13.64 27.81
C THR A 59 22.82 -12.12 27.75
N VAL A 60 22.34 -11.60 28.88
CA VAL A 60 22.78 -10.38 29.59
C VAL A 60 22.54 -9.01 28.95
N GLU A 61 21.66 -8.28 29.64
CA GLU A 61 21.48 -6.84 29.79
C GLU A 61 22.52 -5.90 29.16
N GLU A 62 22.10 -5.15 28.14
CA GLU A 62 22.46 -3.74 27.97
C GLU A 62 21.21 -2.96 27.54
N HIS A 63 20.60 -2.26 28.51
CA HIS A 63 19.68 -1.12 28.37
C HIS A 63 18.73 -1.11 27.15
N THR A 64 17.66 -1.89 27.22
CA THR A 64 16.43 -1.61 26.49
C THR A 64 15.73 -0.39 27.10
N PRO A 65 15.54 0.74 26.40
CA PRO A 65 14.35 1.52 26.66
C PRO A 65 13.18 0.63 26.24
N VAL A 66 12.32 0.34 27.22
CA VAL A 66 11.04 -0.37 27.09
C VAL A 66 10.54 -0.36 25.65
N ASN A 67 10.60 -1.52 25.03
CA ASN A 67 9.99 -1.81 23.74
C ASN A 67 8.46 -1.69 23.95
N GLN A 68 7.95 -0.46 23.97
CA GLN A 68 6.54 -0.24 23.74
C GLN A 68 6.33 -0.65 22.29
N GLU A 69 5.74 -1.83 22.10
CA GLU A 69 5.22 -2.25 20.82
C GLU A 69 4.19 -1.20 20.38
N MET A 70 4.68 -0.16 19.69
CA MET A 70 3.83 0.88 19.15
C MET A 70 3.07 0.24 18.00
N HIS A 71 1.74 0.18 18.12
CA HIS A 71 0.85 -0.24 17.04
C HIS A 71 0.38 1.01 16.29
N PRO A 72 1.09 1.46 15.23
CA PRO A 72 0.70 2.65 14.50
C PRO A 72 -0.64 2.41 13.80
N VAL A 73 -1.50 3.42 13.85
CA VAL A 73 -2.74 3.45 13.07
C VAL A 73 -2.50 3.95 11.64
N ALA A 74 -1.42 4.71 11.44
CA ALA A 74 -0.99 5.20 10.14
C ALA A 74 0.53 5.27 10.05
N VAL A 75 1.08 5.06 8.86
CA VAL A 75 2.52 5.18 8.57
C VAL A 75 2.71 6.00 7.30
N ILE A 76 3.49 7.07 7.39
CA ILE A 76 3.89 7.91 6.26
C ILE A 76 5.34 7.57 5.93
N SER A 77 5.58 7.01 4.75
CA SER A 77 6.93 6.67 4.30
C SER A 77 7.37 7.58 3.14
N THR A 78 8.63 7.99 3.21
CA THR A 78 9.36 8.64 2.12
C THR A 78 10.64 7.83 1.85
N GLY A 79 11.35 8.12 0.75
CA GLY A 79 12.56 7.38 0.40
C GLY A 79 13.68 7.45 1.47
N THR A 80 13.63 8.44 2.37
CA THR A 80 14.67 8.68 3.39
C THR A 80 14.16 8.60 4.82
N CYS A 81 12.86 8.58 5.07
CA CYS A 81 12.31 8.48 6.42
C CYS A 81 10.93 7.81 6.46
N SER A 82 10.57 7.30 7.65
CA SER A 82 9.23 6.79 7.93
C SER A 82 8.73 7.39 9.24
N ILE A 83 7.49 7.85 9.25
CA ILE A 83 6.81 8.45 10.39
C ILE A 83 5.63 7.55 10.72
N ALA A 84 5.67 6.92 11.89
CA ALA A 84 4.61 6.08 12.41
C ALA A 84 3.75 6.87 13.41
N ILE A 85 2.43 6.85 13.20
CA ILE A 85 1.45 7.63 13.96
C ILE A 85 0.58 6.67 14.77
N SER A 86 0.54 6.88 16.08
CA SER A 86 -0.31 6.14 17.02
C SER A 86 -1.60 6.91 17.32
N ASN A 87 -2.62 6.21 17.81
CA ASN A 87 -3.93 6.78 18.13
C ASN A 87 -3.93 7.71 19.36
N ASP A 88 -2.84 7.70 20.14
CA ASP A 88 -2.61 8.57 21.30
C ASP A 88 -1.83 9.86 20.94
N ILE A 89 -1.64 10.15 19.64
CA ILE A 89 -1.04 11.40 19.20
C ILE A 89 -1.86 12.61 19.69
N SER A 90 -1.18 13.61 20.28
CA SER A 90 -1.86 14.81 20.75
C SER A 90 -2.38 15.69 19.60
N ASP A 91 -3.54 16.30 19.78
CA ASP A 91 -4.16 17.24 18.83
C ASP A 91 -3.24 18.41 18.45
N LEU A 92 -2.45 18.90 19.41
CA LEU A 92 -1.50 19.98 19.17
C LEU A 92 -0.39 19.54 18.21
N LEU A 93 0.12 18.31 18.36
CA LEU A 93 1.19 17.78 17.52
C LEU A 93 0.69 17.54 16.09
N ILE A 94 -0.47 16.89 15.93
CA ILE A 94 -1.03 16.66 14.59
C ILE A 94 -1.37 17.98 13.88
N SER A 95 -1.86 18.99 14.61
CA SER A 95 -2.15 20.32 14.06
C SER A 95 -0.88 21.00 13.55
N LYS A 96 0.23 20.93 14.31
CA LYS A 96 1.52 21.47 13.88
C LYS A 96 2.07 20.74 12.65
N ILE A 97 1.98 19.41 12.63
CA ILE A 97 2.40 18.61 11.47
C ILE A 97 1.64 19.06 10.22
N LEU A 98 0.31 19.17 10.29
CA LEU A 98 -0.54 19.56 9.16
C LEU A 98 -0.33 21.03 8.73
N GLN A 99 0.00 21.93 9.66
CA GLN A 99 0.31 23.32 9.33
C GLN A 99 1.57 23.41 8.44
N GLU A 100 2.62 22.67 8.78
CA GLU A 100 3.88 22.67 8.01
C GLU A 100 3.72 22.03 6.62
N VAL A 101 2.74 21.15 6.43
CA VAL A 101 2.42 20.60 5.08
C VAL A 101 1.98 21.70 4.12
N CYS A 102 1.37 22.79 4.59
CA CYS A 102 0.98 23.92 3.73
C CYS A 102 2.17 24.79 3.31
N HIS A 103 3.35 24.61 3.92
CA HIS A 103 4.55 25.40 3.65
C HIS A 103 5.59 24.68 2.77
N ALA A 104 5.33 23.42 2.40
CA ALA A 104 6.20 22.58 1.57
C ALA A 104 5.90 22.73 0.06
#